data_AF-A0A849VCH9-F1
#
_entry.id   AF-A0A849VCH9-F1
#
_cell.length_a   1.000
_cell.length_b   1.000
_cell.length_c   1.000
_cell.angle_alpha   90.00
_cell.angle_beta   90.00
_cell.angle_gamma   90.00
#
_symmetry.space_group_name_H-M   'P 1'
#
loop_
_entity.id
_entity.type
_entity.pdbx_description
1 polymer ?
#
loop_
_entity_poly.entity_id
_entity_poly.type
_entity_poly.pdbx_seq_one_letter_code
_entity_poly.pdbx_strand_id
1 'polypeptide(L)'
;MREFEVEKVLKESLENTPVGEKITLNFSGVSNIIDVEMTFKGGWVVTQTIIPGKPFEFTKGEDGYLTGINITINPFDGLKNV
;
A
#
# COMPACT_ATOMS: atom_id res chain seq x y z
N MET A 1 6.77 -0.79 11.82
CA MET A 1 5.95 -1.69 11.00
C MET A 1 6.89 -2.37 10.02
N ARG A 2 6.84 -3.69 9.90
CA ARG A 2 7.67 -4.45 8.95
C ARG A 2 6.89 -4.68 7.65
N GLU A 3 7.58 -4.80 6.51
CA GLU A 3 6.97 -4.95 5.18
C GLU A 3 5.94 -6.09 5.13
N PHE A 4 6.26 -7.22 5.74
CA PHE A 4 5.36 -8.39 5.85
C PHE A 4 4.02 -8.09 6.56
N GLU A 5 4.01 -7.17 7.53
CA GLU A 5 2.79 -6.79 8.25
C GLU A 5 1.85 -5.98 7.35
N VAL A 6 2.41 -5.12 6.48
CA VAL A 6 1.63 -4.34 5.51
C VAL A 6 1.03 -5.25 4.44
N GLU A 7 1.83 -6.16 3.89
CA GLU A 7 1.38 -7.09 2.86
C GLU A 7 0.21 -7.95 3.37
N LYS A 8 0.30 -8.44 4.61
CA LYS A 8 -0.76 -9.22 5.23
C LYS A 8 -2.05 -8.41 5.39
N VAL A 9 -1.98 -7.21 5.95
CA VAL A 9 -3.17 -6.34 6.15
C VAL A 9 -3.82 -5.99 4.80
N LEU A 10 -3.00 -5.75 3.77
CA LEU A 10 -3.50 -5.46 2.43
C LEU A 10 -4.21 -6.67 1.81
N LYS A 11 -3.65 -7.88 1.94
CA LYS A 11 -4.31 -9.12 1.49
C LYS A 11 -5.63 -9.36 2.21
N GLU A 12 -5.64 -9.24 3.53
CA GLU A 12 -6.86 -9.38 4.33
C GLU A 12 -7.93 -8.34 3.93
N SER A 13 -7.52 -7.10 3.63
CA SER A 13 -8.43 -6.06 3.16
C SER A 13 -9.00 -6.40 1.78
N LEU A 14 -8.16 -6.88 0.85
CA LEU A 14 -8.60 -7.30 -0.48
C LEU A 14 -9.59 -8.48 -0.43
N GLU A 15 -9.36 -9.45 0.44
CA GLU A 15 -10.24 -10.62 0.59
C GLU A 15 -11.61 -10.26 1.18
N ASN A 16 -11.64 -9.35 2.14
CA ASN A 16 -12.87 -9.02 2.88
C ASN A 16 -13.70 -7.88 2.26
N THR A 17 -13.12 -7.07 1.38
CA THR A 17 -13.84 -5.97 0.73
C THR A 17 -14.60 -6.45 -0.52
N PRO A 18 -15.88 -6.07 -0.70
CA PRO A 18 -16.62 -6.33 -1.94
C PRO A 18 -16.06 -5.56 -3.15
N VAL A 19 -16.32 -6.05 -4.36
CA VAL A 19 -15.99 -5.33 -5.60
C VAL A 19 -16.77 -4.01 -5.66
N GLY A 20 -16.10 -2.93 -6.07
CA GLY A 20 -16.65 -1.58 -6.14
C GLY A 20 -16.56 -0.78 -4.84
N GLU A 21 -16.21 -1.42 -3.73
CA GLU A 21 -16.04 -0.75 -2.43
C GLU A 21 -14.62 -0.20 -2.26
N LYS A 22 -14.52 0.84 -1.42
CA LYS A 22 -13.25 1.49 -1.11
C LYS A 22 -12.48 0.68 -0.05
N ILE A 23 -11.22 0.42 -0.35
CA ILE A 23 -10.23 -0.08 0.61
C ILE A 23 -9.44 1.12 1.11
N THR A 24 -9.36 1.27 2.44
CA THR A 24 -8.57 2.32 3.10
C THR A 24 -7.58 1.69 4.05
N LEU A 25 -6.28 1.85 3.75
CA LEU A 25 -5.19 1.45 4.62
C LEU A 25 -4.63 2.66 5.38
N ASN A 26 -4.64 2.55 6.71
CA ASN A 26 -4.07 3.56 7.61
C ASN A 26 -2.75 3.04 8.15
N PHE A 27 -1.68 3.80 7.90
CA PHE A 27 -0.36 3.49 8.41
C PHE A 27 -0.14 4.27 9.71
N SER A 28 0.07 3.55 10.81
CA SER A 28 0.38 4.12 12.12
C SER A 28 1.84 3.81 12.51
N GLY A 29 2.47 4.71 13.28
CA GLY A 29 3.84 4.54 13.77
C GLY A 29 4.82 5.62 13.29
N VAL A 30 6.11 5.25 13.19
CA VAL A 30 7.21 6.13 12.75
C VAL A 30 6.93 6.66 11.35
N SER A 31 7.23 7.93 11.12
CA SER A 31 6.93 8.68 9.89
C SER A 31 7.73 8.23 8.67
N ASN A 32 7.63 6.96 8.27
CA ASN A 32 8.29 6.42 7.10
C ASN A 32 7.49 6.69 5.83
N ILE A 33 8.19 6.97 4.74
CA ILE A 33 7.59 7.08 3.41
C ILE A 33 7.38 5.64 2.90
N ILE A 34 6.21 5.36 2.35
CA ILE A 34 5.89 4.01 1.86
C ILE A 34 5.59 4.10 0.37
N ASP A 35 6.34 3.36 -0.44
CA ASP A 35 6.05 3.20 -1.86
C ASP A 35 5.30 1.89 -2.07
N VAL A 36 4.15 1.98 -2.74
CA VAL A 36 3.33 0.83 -3.12
C VAL A 36 3.32 0.73 -4.63
N GLU A 37 3.71 -0.43 -5.13
CA GLU A 37 3.65 -0.77 -6.54
C GLU A 37 2.64 -1.90 -6.74
N MET A 38 1.63 -1.65 -7.58
CA MET A 38 0.59 -2.61 -7.93
C MET A 38 0.73 -3.01 -9.39
N THR A 39 0.94 -4.29 -9.65
CA THR A 39 1.02 -4.85 -11.00
C THR A 39 -0.32 -5.47 -11.38
N PHE A 40 -0.89 -5.00 -12.48
CA PHE A 40 -2.15 -5.49 -13.02
C PHE A 40 -1.95 -6.29 -14.31
N LYS A 41 -2.92 -7.16 -14.59
CA LYS A 41 -3.02 -7.95 -15.81
C LYS A 41 -2.98 -7.05 -17.04
N GLY A 42 -2.23 -7.48 -18.05
CA GLY A 42 -1.93 -6.64 -19.22
C GLY A 42 -0.65 -5.82 -19.09
N GLY A 43 0.10 -5.98 -17.99
CA GLY A 43 1.43 -5.37 -17.81
C GLY A 43 1.40 -3.95 -17.25
N TRP A 44 0.25 -3.49 -16.77
CA TRP A 44 0.12 -2.17 -16.15
C TRP A 44 0.74 -2.19 -14.74
N VAL A 45 1.54 -1.17 -14.43
CA VAL A 45 2.13 -0.98 -13.11
C VAL A 45 1.72 0.39 -12.59
N VAL A 46 1.10 0.42 -11.41
CA VAL A 46 0.69 1.64 -10.72
C VAL A 46 1.54 1.81 -9.49
N THR A 47 2.30 2.90 -9.42
CA THR A 47 3.15 3.24 -8.29
C THR A 47 2.55 4.42 -7.51
N GLN A 48 2.46 4.29 -6.19
CA GLN A 48 1.99 5.35 -5.31
C GLN A 48 2.90 5.50 -4.10
N THR A 49 3.42 6.71 -3.91
CA THR A 49 4.13 7.12 -2.70
C THR A 49 3.12 7.62 -1.67
N ILE A 50 3.14 7.02 -0.48
CA ILE A 50 2.28 7.35 0.65
C ILE A 50 3.10 8.17 1.64
N ILE A 51 2.63 9.40 1.84
CA ILE A 51 3.19 10.32 2.82
C ILE A 51 2.67 9.94 4.21
N PRO A 52 3.53 9.95 5.25
CA PRO A 52 3.09 9.71 6.63
C PRO A 52 1.85 10.51 7.03
N GLY A 53 0.92 9.86 7.73
CA GLY A 53 -0.31 10.48 8.21
C GLY A 53 -1.40 10.68 7.16
N LYS A 54 -1.22 10.17 5.94
CA LYS A 54 -2.28 10.08 4.93
C LYS A 54 -2.74 8.64 4.73
N PRO A 55 -4.05 8.40 4.54
CA PRO A 55 -4.54 7.09 4.18
C PRO A 55 -4.13 6.75 2.74
N PHE A 56 -3.88 5.46 2.50
CA PHE A 56 -3.83 4.91 1.15
C PHE A 56 -5.19 4.34 0.82
N GLU A 57 -5.80 4.86 -0.24
CA GLU A 57 -7.15 4.49 -0.63
C GLU A 57 -7.18 4.05 -2.09
N PHE A 58 -7.87 2.94 -2.35
CA PHE A 58 -8.16 2.48 -3.70
C PHE A 58 -9.47 1.70 -3.72
N THR A 59 -10.12 1.62 -4.88
CA THR A 59 -11.37 0.87 -5.04
C THR A 59 -11.07 -0.54 -5.52
N LYS A 60 -11.69 -1.55 -4.89
CA LYS A 60 -11.52 -2.94 -5.31
C LYS A 60 -12.17 -3.14 -6.69
N GLY A 61 -11.37 -3.55 -7.66
CA GLY A 61 -11.84 -4.04 -8.96
C GLY A 61 -12.23 -5.51 -8.90
N GLU A 62 -12.60 -6.08 -10.05
CA GLU A 62 -12.81 -7.53 -10.16
C GLU A 62 -11.53 -8.30 -9.80
N ASP A 63 -11.70 -9.53 -9.33
CA ASP A 63 -10.57 -10.41 -8.98
C ASP A 63 -9.82 -10.87 -10.25
N GLY A 64 -8.55 -11.24 -10.09
CA GLY A 64 -7.71 -11.76 -11.18
C GLY A 64 -7.10 -10.69 -12.09
N TYR A 65 -7.34 -9.40 -11.84
CA TYR A 65 -6.67 -8.31 -12.52
C TYR A 65 -5.46 -7.79 -11.75
N LEU A 66 -5.52 -7.71 -10.42
CA LEU A 66 -4.33 -7.42 -9.61
C LEU A 66 -3.49 -8.68 -9.49
N THR A 67 -2.25 -8.63 -9.97
CA THR A 67 -1.36 -9.80 -10.10
C THR A 67 -0.18 -9.76 -9.13
N GLY A 68 0.18 -8.57 -8.64
CA GLY A 68 1.27 -8.42 -7.68
C GLY A 68 1.17 -7.09 -6.95
N ILE A 69 1.64 -7.08 -5.70
CA ILE A 69 1.81 -5.87 -4.91
C ILE A 69 3.20 -5.93 -4.30
N ASN A 70 3.99 -4.88 -4.50
CA ASN A 70 5.28 -4.70 -3.89
C ASN A 70 5.23 -3.45 -3.00
N ILE A 71 5.72 -3.56 -1.78
CA ILE A 71 5.70 -2.47 -0.79
C ILE A 71 7.13 -2.23 -0.33
N THR A 72 7.59 -1.00 -0.49
CA THR A 72 8.91 -0.56 -0.02
C THR A 72 8.73 0.46 1.09
N ILE A 73 9.30 0.19 2.27
CA ILE A 73 9.28 1.14 3.39
C ILE A 73 10.60 1.89 3.40
N ASN A 74 10.55 3.17 3.07
CA ASN A 74 11.72 4.05 3.12
C ASN A 74 11.82 4.68 4.52
N PRO A 75 12.86 4.35 5.30
CA PRO A 75 13.08 4.98 6.59
C PRO A 75 13.26 6.48 6.40
N PHE A 76 12.51 7.28 7.14
CA PHE A 76 12.67 8.73 7.14
C PHE A 76 13.06 9.18 8.54
N ASP A 77 14.36 9.39 8.74
CA ASP A 77 14.93 9.79 10.03
C ASP A 77 14.79 11.30 10.32
N GLY A 78 14.14 12.06 9.43
CA GLY A 78 14.02 13.51 9.54
C GLY A 78 15.35 14.25 9.39
N LEU A 79 15.39 15.50 9.86
CA LEU A 79 16.61 16.32 9.86
C LEU A 79 17.55 15.83 10.97
N LYS A 80 18.70 15.28 10.60
CA LYS A 80 19.81 15.05 11.54
C LYS A 80 20.68 16.30 11.54
N ASN A 81 20.88 16.92 12.72
CA ASN A 81 21.93 17.91 12.87
C ASN A 81 23.27 17.22 12.58
N VAL A 82 23.98 17.73 11.58
CA VAL A 82 25.38 17.38 11.28
C VAL A 82 26.32 18.24 12.10
#